data_AF-B0EV43-F1
#
_entry.id   AF-B0EV43-F1
#
_cell.length_a   1.000
_cell.length_b   1.000
_cell.length_c   1.000
_cell.angle_alpha   90.00
_cell.angle_beta   90.00
_cell.angle_gamma   90.00
#
_symmetry.space_group_name_H-M   'P 1'
#
loop_
_entity.id
_entity.type
_entity.pdbx_description
1 polymer ?
#
loop_
_entity_poly.entity_id
_entity_poly.type
_entity_poly.pdbx_seq_one_letter_code
_entity_poly.pdbx_strand_id
1 'polypeptide(L)'
;MTSNEKFEKIAKEITSSTLKDIIMFRCSDKPASRYNCKLGGTPYLPKGFEYPKDLSTGKPLSFLMQINFEEFEALENYPTKRILQFYILVDDSYNFGISYGDITNQEKFRIVYFETIEKDESKLQEAPTIENNNNGPIFTPCILLPEKGEMG
;
A
#
# COMPACT_ATOMS: atom_id res chain seq x y z
N MET A 1 -43.63 -17.44 -10.68
CA MET A 1 -42.46 -16.70 -10.19
C MET A 1 -42.67 -15.22 -10.45
N THR A 2 -42.81 -14.41 -9.41
CA THR A 2 -43.08 -12.96 -9.49
C THR A 2 -41.86 -12.21 -10.05
N SER A 3 -42.05 -10.97 -10.50
CA SER A 3 -40.93 -10.13 -10.98
C SER A 3 -39.86 -9.93 -9.90
N ASN A 4 -40.25 -9.83 -8.63
CA ASN A 4 -39.31 -9.75 -7.51
C ASN A 4 -38.52 -11.05 -7.33
N GLU A 5 -39.17 -12.21 -7.39
CA GLU A 5 -38.47 -13.50 -7.26
C GLU A 5 -37.43 -13.72 -8.38
N LYS A 6 -37.72 -13.25 -9.60
CA LYS A 6 -36.77 -13.31 -10.71
C LYS A 6 -35.57 -12.37 -10.48
N PHE A 7 -35.81 -11.16 -9.98
CA PHE A 7 -34.76 -10.20 -9.65
C PHE A 7 -33.84 -10.75 -8.55
N GLU A 8 -34.40 -11.26 -7.46
CA GLU A 8 -33.63 -11.87 -6.36
C GLU A 8 -32.76 -13.03 -6.84
N LYS A 9 -33.28 -13.87 -7.75
CA LYS A 9 -32.50 -14.96 -8.33
C LYS A 9 -31.30 -14.44 -9.12
N ILE A 10 -31.50 -13.44 -9.97
CA ILE A 10 -30.42 -12.85 -10.79
C ILE A 10 -29.39 -12.14 -9.90
N ALA A 11 -29.85 -11.36 -8.92
CA ALA A 11 -28.97 -10.68 -7.97
C ALA A 11 -28.10 -11.69 -7.22
N LYS A 12 -28.70 -12.77 -6.71
CA LYS A 12 -27.97 -13.84 -6.02
C LYS A 12 -26.96 -14.55 -6.92
N GLU A 13 -27.31 -14.80 -8.18
CA GLU A 13 -26.41 -15.42 -9.17
C GLU A 13 -25.22 -14.51 -9.51
N ILE A 14 -25.47 -13.21 -9.70
CA ILE A 14 -24.42 -12.21 -9.92
C ILE A 14 -23.51 -12.17 -8.69
N THR A 15 -24.04 -11.89 -7.49
CA THR A 15 -23.23 -11.81 -6.26
C THR A 15 -22.41 -13.10 -6.06
N SER A 16 -23.02 -14.28 -6.21
CA SER A 16 -22.30 -15.55 -6.02
C SER A 16 -21.18 -15.76 -7.04
N SER A 17 -21.30 -15.20 -8.25
CA SER A 17 -20.27 -15.30 -9.30
C SER A 17 -19.25 -14.16 -9.28
N THR A 18 -19.52 -13.08 -8.53
CA THR A 18 -18.62 -11.91 -8.38
C THR A 18 -17.93 -11.84 -7.03
N LEU A 19 -18.31 -12.67 -6.04
CA LEU A 19 -17.64 -12.79 -4.75
C LEU A 19 -16.15 -13.10 -4.93
N LYS A 20 -15.31 -12.28 -4.30
CA LYS A 20 -13.86 -12.44 -4.23
C LYS A 20 -13.38 -12.32 -2.80
N ASP A 21 -12.43 -13.17 -2.43
CA ASP A 21 -11.68 -13.03 -1.19
C ASP A 21 -10.90 -11.71 -1.21
N ILE A 22 -11.00 -10.97 -0.11
CA ILE A 22 -10.30 -9.71 0.10
C ILE A 22 -9.62 -9.68 1.46
N ILE A 23 -8.65 -8.79 1.58
CA ILE A 23 -8.12 -8.37 2.88
C ILE A 23 -8.55 -6.92 3.10
N MET A 24 -9.40 -6.73 4.11
CA MET A 24 -9.79 -5.41 4.59
C MET A 24 -8.76 -4.92 5.59
N PHE A 25 -8.25 -3.70 5.42
CA PHE A 25 -7.32 -3.10 6.37
C PHE A 25 -8.03 -2.08 7.25
N ARG A 26 -7.92 -2.23 8.57
CA ARG A 26 -8.34 -1.20 9.53
C ARG A 26 -7.13 -0.43 10.06
N CYS A 27 -7.22 0.89 10.09
CA CYS A 27 -6.23 1.71 10.77
C CYS A 27 -6.34 1.56 12.29
N SER A 28 -5.20 1.47 12.96
CA SER A 28 -5.06 1.60 14.41
C SER A 28 -3.89 2.53 14.75
N ASP A 29 -3.98 3.17 15.91
CA ASP A 29 -2.95 4.04 16.51
C ASP A 29 -1.85 3.25 17.25
N LYS A 30 -1.91 1.91 17.24
CA LYS A 30 -0.88 1.07 17.84
C LYS A 30 0.49 1.33 17.16
N PRO A 31 1.59 1.23 17.91
CA PRO A 31 2.94 1.36 17.35
C PRO A 31 3.18 0.33 16.24
N ALA A 32 3.69 0.79 15.10
CA ALA A 32 4.08 -0.06 13.98
C ALA A 32 5.60 -0.31 14.00
N SER A 33 6.02 -1.58 13.99
CA SER A 33 7.39 -1.98 13.69
C SER A 33 7.74 -1.76 12.21
N ARG A 34 9.01 -1.84 11.82
CA ARG A 34 9.48 -1.70 10.44
C ARG A 34 8.74 -2.60 9.44
N TYR A 35 8.33 -3.79 9.86
CA TYR A 35 7.77 -4.83 8.99
C TYR A 35 6.25 -4.80 8.87
N ASN A 36 5.54 -4.08 9.76
CA ASN A 36 4.08 -4.13 9.73
C ASN A 36 3.50 -3.48 8.48
N CYS A 37 2.30 -3.92 8.10
CA CYS A 37 1.40 -3.21 7.22
C CYS A 37 1.09 -1.85 7.85
N LYS A 38 1.28 -0.77 7.11
CA LYS A 38 1.11 0.58 7.64
C LYS A 38 0.82 1.59 6.56
N LEU A 39 0.18 2.68 6.99
CA LEU A 39 0.00 3.90 6.23
C LEU A 39 0.90 4.97 6.85
N GLY A 40 1.86 5.48 6.08
CA GLY A 40 2.90 6.39 6.56
C GLY A 40 3.80 5.80 7.65
N GLY A 41 4.54 6.67 8.33
CA GLY A 41 5.52 6.28 9.36
C GLY A 41 6.83 5.79 8.76
N THR A 42 7.59 5.00 9.51
CA THR A 42 8.93 4.59 9.08
C THR A 42 8.90 3.27 8.29
N PRO A 43 9.32 3.24 7.02
CA PRO A 43 9.28 2.03 6.20
C PRO A 43 10.34 1.01 6.63
N TYR A 44 10.13 -0.24 6.21
CA TYR A 44 11.23 -1.21 6.11
C TYR A 44 12.20 -0.74 5.02
N LEU A 45 13.49 -0.69 5.29
CA LEU A 45 14.47 -0.24 4.32
C LEU A 45 15.80 -0.96 4.56
N PRO A 46 16.18 -1.94 3.71
CA PRO A 46 17.43 -2.65 3.89
C PRO A 46 18.61 -1.73 3.58
N LYS A 47 19.71 -1.94 4.29
CA LYS A 47 20.92 -1.13 4.15
C LYS A 47 21.50 -1.30 2.74
N GLY A 48 21.89 -0.17 2.13
CA GLY A 48 22.40 -0.10 0.77
C GLY A 48 21.31 -0.04 -0.31
N PHE A 49 20.02 -0.11 0.06
CA PHE A 49 18.95 0.16 -0.90
C PHE A 49 18.91 1.65 -1.25
N GLU A 50 18.90 1.94 -2.55
CA GLU A 50 18.74 3.32 -3.03
C GLU A 50 17.28 3.76 -2.85
N TYR A 51 17.09 4.78 -2.02
CA TYR A 51 15.77 5.30 -1.71
C TYR A 51 15.08 5.89 -2.97
N PRO A 52 13.76 5.67 -3.18
CA PRO A 52 13.07 6.14 -4.38
C PRO A 52 13.08 7.65 -4.52
N LYS A 53 13.31 8.11 -5.75
CA LYS A 53 13.38 9.53 -6.11
C LYS A 53 12.49 9.82 -7.30
N ASP A 54 11.99 11.05 -7.35
CA ASP A 54 11.42 11.63 -8.55
C ASP A 54 12.47 11.60 -9.67
N LEU A 55 12.13 11.01 -10.82
CA LEU A 55 13.06 10.90 -11.94
C LEU A 55 13.40 12.25 -12.59
N SER A 56 12.51 13.23 -12.47
CA SER A 56 12.69 14.56 -13.07
C SER A 56 13.55 15.48 -12.21
N THR A 57 13.34 15.49 -10.89
CA THR A 57 14.07 16.41 -9.98
C THR A 57 15.17 15.73 -9.17
N GLY A 58 15.18 14.40 -9.09
CA GLY A 58 16.09 13.64 -8.22
C GLY A 58 15.77 13.74 -6.72
N LYS A 59 14.71 14.45 -6.34
CA LYS A 59 14.30 14.58 -4.93
C LYS A 59 13.71 13.26 -4.39
N PRO A 60 13.94 12.92 -3.12
CA PRO A 60 13.36 11.72 -2.51
C PRO A 60 11.83 11.79 -2.50
N LEU A 61 11.18 10.65 -2.79
CA LEU A 61 9.72 10.52 -2.74
C LEU A 61 9.23 10.23 -1.31
N SER A 62 8.06 10.75 -0.94
CA SER A 62 7.45 10.48 0.35
C SER A 62 6.92 9.06 0.41
N PHE A 63 7.25 8.34 1.48
CA PHE A 63 6.69 7.02 1.76
C PHE A 63 5.19 7.14 2.08
N LEU A 64 4.35 6.40 1.35
CA LEU A 64 2.91 6.43 1.50
C LEU A 64 2.41 5.26 2.35
N MET A 65 2.72 4.03 1.96
CA MET A 65 2.23 2.84 2.66
C MET A 65 3.08 1.61 2.37
N GLN A 66 2.93 0.61 3.24
CA GLN A 66 3.55 -0.70 3.12
C GLN A 66 2.53 -1.79 3.40
N ILE A 67 2.62 -2.87 2.62
CA ILE A 67 1.88 -4.12 2.82
C ILE A 67 2.92 -5.23 3.02
N ASN A 68 2.82 -5.96 4.11
CA ASN A 68 3.59 -7.16 4.36
C ASN A 68 2.66 -8.38 4.23
N PHE A 69 2.90 -9.18 3.19
CA PHE A 69 2.08 -10.36 2.89
C PHE A 69 2.23 -11.47 3.95
N GLU A 70 3.23 -11.39 4.84
CA GLU A 70 3.37 -12.33 5.96
C GLU A 70 2.34 -12.11 7.09
N GLU A 71 1.59 -11.00 7.07
CA GLU A 71 0.67 -10.64 8.17
C GLU A 71 -0.79 -11.08 7.96
N PHE A 72 -1.11 -11.71 6.84
CA PHE A 72 -2.45 -12.19 6.55
C PHE A 72 -2.45 -13.48 5.72
N GLU A 73 -3.61 -14.13 5.64
CA GLU A 73 -3.76 -15.34 4.84
C GLU A 73 -3.51 -15.07 3.35
N ALA A 74 -2.83 -16.00 2.69
CA ALA A 74 -2.54 -15.90 1.27
C ALA A 74 -3.83 -15.77 0.45
N LEU A 75 -3.90 -14.73 -0.39
CA LEU A 75 -4.93 -14.59 -1.42
C LEU A 75 -4.49 -15.31 -2.69
N GLU A 76 -5.45 -15.85 -3.43
CA GLU A 76 -5.18 -16.47 -4.74
C GLU A 76 -4.51 -15.47 -5.68
N ASN A 77 -3.42 -15.89 -6.35
CA ASN A 77 -2.62 -15.06 -7.26
C ASN A 77 -1.85 -13.89 -6.62
N TYR A 78 -1.78 -13.82 -5.28
CA TYR A 78 -0.93 -12.87 -4.56
C TYR A 78 0.30 -13.55 -3.93
N PRO A 79 1.37 -12.80 -3.66
CA PRO A 79 2.52 -13.30 -2.90
C PRO A 79 2.12 -13.72 -1.48
N THR A 80 2.78 -14.74 -0.93
CA THR A 80 2.52 -15.28 0.43
C THR A 80 3.49 -14.80 1.50
N LYS A 81 4.60 -14.21 1.06
CA LYS A 81 5.60 -13.52 1.87
C LYS A 81 5.98 -12.26 1.12
N ARG A 82 6.78 -11.38 1.72
CA ARG A 82 7.42 -10.18 1.12
C ARG A 82 6.73 -8.87 1.49
N ILE A 83 7.42 -7.78 1.21
CA ILE A 83 6.98 -6.42 1.51
C ILE A 83 6.79 -5.63 0.20
N LEU A 84 5.62 -5.04 0.02
CA LEU A 84 5.29 -4.10 -1.05
C LEU A 84 5.18 -2.69 -0.46
N GLN A 85 5.79 -1.71 -1.12
CA GLN A 85 5.79 -0.32 -0.67
C GLN A 85 5.43 0.64 -1.79
N PHE A 86 4.83 1.75 -1.39
CA PHE A 86 4.36 2.80 -2.29
C PHE A 86 4.97 4.13 -1.86
N TYR A 87 5.49 4.86 -2.83
CA TYR A 87 6.11 6.16 -2.66
C TYR A 87 5.53 7.15 -3.65
N ILE A 88 5.35 8.40 -3.24
CA ILE A 88 4.71 9.44 -4.05
C ILE A 88 5.45 10.77 -3.91
N LEU A 89 5.35 11.61 -4.93
CA LEU A 89 5.79 13.00 -4.84
C LEU A 89 4.77 13.79 -4.02
N VAL A 90 5.25 14.47 -2.97
CA VAL A 90 4.45 15.44 -2.21
C VAL A 90 5.02 16.81 -2.48
N ASP A 91 4.24 17.65 -3.15
CA ASP A 91 4.57 19.02 -3.50
C ASP A 91 3.31 19.91 -3.42
N ASP A 92 3.46 21.19 -3.77
CA ASP A 92 2.37 22.17 -3.68
C ASP A 92 1.29 21.98 -4.77
N SER A 93 1.47 21.03 -5.70
CA SER A 93 0.47 20.77 -6.75
C SER A 93 -0.70 19.92 -6.26
N TYR A 94 -0.57 19.25 -5.11
CA TYR A 94 -1.55 18.31 -4.54
C TYR A 94 -1.97 17.16 -5.49
N ASN A 95 -1.21 16.92 -6.58
CA ASN A 95 -1.50 15.86 -7.54
C ASN A 95 -0.82 14.53 -7.18
N PHE A 96 -0.01 14.50 -6.12
CA PHE A 96 0.59 13.29 -5.55
C PHE A 96 1.34 12.39 -6.55
N GLY A 97 1.96 13.00 -7.57
CA GLY A 97 2.72 12.29 -8.59
C GLY A 97 1.89 11.59 -9.68
N ILE A 98 0.58 11.85 -9.76
CA ILE A 98 -0.28 11.28 -10.80
C ILE A 98 0.11 11.82 -12.19
N SER A 99 0.22 10.90 -13.15
CA SER A 99 0.34 11.21 -14.57
C SER A 99 -1.00 10.95 -15.27
N TYR A 100 -1.61 12.00 -15.83
CA TYR A 100 -2.92 11.91 -16.50
C TYR A 100 -2.86 11.26 -17.88
N GLY A 101 -1.70 11.31 -18.55
CA GLY A 101 -1.52 10.68 -19.86
C GLY A 101 -1.21 9.18 -19.77
N ASP A 102 -0.52 8.78 -18.71
CA ASP A 102 -0.18 7.39 -18.41
C ASP A 102 -0.11 7.19 -16.89
N ILE A 103 -1.14 6.57 -16.32
CA ILE A 103 -1.26 6.32 -14.88
C ILE A 103 -0.22 5.32 -14.35
N THR A 104 0.49 4.61 -15.23
CA THR A 104 1.53 3.63 -14.86
C THR A 104 2.93 4.23 -14.87
N ASN A 105 3.09 5.47 -15.34
CA ASN A 105 4.37 6.15 -15.39
C ASN A 105 4.90 6.49 -13.99
N GLN A 106 5.92 5.76 -13.56
CA GLN A 106 6.59 5.87 -12.25
C GLN A 106 7.68 6.96 -12.17
N GLU A 107 7.49 8.07 -12.90
CA GLU A 107 8.35 9.25 -12.82
C GLU A 107 8.28 9.90 -11.44
N LYS A 108 7.06 10.12 -10.93
CA LYS A 108 6.77 10.85 -9.68
C LYS A 108 6.14 9.98 -8.59
N PHE A 109 6.01 8.69 -8.82
CA PHE A 109 5.68 7.69 -7.81
C PHE A 109 6.55 6.45 -8.01
N ARG A 110 6.68 5.61 -6.99
CA ARG A 110 7.41 4.35 -7.09
C ARG A 110 6.72 3.25 -6.31
N ILE A 111 6.60 2.09 -6.93
CA ILE A 111 6.21 0.84 -6.28
C ILE A 111 7.47 0.01 -6.13
N VAL A 112 7.79 -0.39 -4.91
CA VAL A 112 8.97 -1.20 -4.58
C VAL A 112 8.52 -2.49 -3.96
N TYR A 113 9.08 -3.60 -4.42
CA TYR A 113 8.77 -4.93 -3.94
C TYR A 113 10.04 -5.62 -3.44
N PHE A 114 10.07 -5.94 -2.14
CA PHE A 114 11.20 -6.57 -1.48
C PHE A 114 10.96 -8.08 -1.34
N GLU A 115 11.61 -8.86 -2.20
CA GLU A 115 11.43 -10.32 -2.20
C GLU A 115 12.02 -11.04 -0.99
N THR A 116 12.98 -10.43 -0.31
CA THR A 116 13.60 -10.96 0.90
C THR A 116 13.53 -9.92 2.01
N ILE A 117 13.10 -10.35 3.18
CA ILE A 117 12.99 -9.49 4.37
C ILE A 117 14.18 -9.79 5.27
N GLU A 118 15.09 -8.83 5.39
CA GLU A 118 16.15 -8.87 6.39
C GLU A 118 15.53 -8.66 7.78
N LYS A 119 15.84 -9.55 8.72
CA LYS A 119 15.28 -9.54 10.09
C LYS A 119 16.27 -8.98 11.11
N ASP A 120 17.54 -8.83 10.73
CA ASP A 120 18.55 -8.14 11.52
C ASP A 120 18.42 -6.62 11.36
N GLU A 121 17.85 -5.97 12.37
CA GLU A 121 17.66 -4.51 12.42
C GLU A 121 18.95 -3.71 12.18
N SER A 122 20.13 -4.25 12.51
CA SER A 122 21.41 -3.56 12.29
C SER A 122 21.79 -3.41 10.81
N LYS A 123 21.13 -4.20 9.95
CA LYS A 123 21.24 -4.15 8.49
C LYS A 123 20.08 -3.40 7.84
N LEU A 124 19.27 -2.70 8.62
CA LEU A 124 18.32 -1.73 8.10
C LEU A 124 18.94 -0.34 8.12
N GLN A 125 18.35 0.57 7.36
CA GLN A 125 18.72 1.99 7.33
C GLN A 125 17.48 2.86 7.53
N GLU A 126 17.72 4.12 7.91
CA GLU A 126 16.65 5.11 8.00
C GLU A 126 16.27 5.65 6.61
N ALA A 127 15.01 6.03 6.47
CA ALA A 127 14.58 6.82 5.32
C ALA A 127 15.18 8.24 5.42
N PRO A 128 15.45 8.91 4.28
CA PRO A 128 15.89 10.29 4.30
C PRO A 128 14.81 11.18 4.94
N THR A 129 15.23 12.23 5.63
CA THR A 129 14.32 13.28 6.08
C THR A 129 13.82 14.06 4.86
N ILE A 130 12.51 14.14 4.71
CA ILE A 130 11.83 14.90 3.66
C ILE A 130 11.10 16.04 4.35
N GLU A 131 11.30 17.27 3.88
CA GLU A 131 10.60 18.44 4.41
C GLU A 131 9.09 18.24 4.26
N ASN A 132 8.38 18.21 5.40
CA ASN A 132 6.95 18.01 5.42
C ASN A 132 6.26 19.37 5.63
N ASN A 133 5.76 19.96 4.54
CA ASN A 133 4.99 21.19 4.59
C ASN A 133 3.52 20.96 5.01
N ASN A 134 3.18 19.78 5.57
CA ASN A 134 1.82 19.32 5.84
C ASN A 134 0.91 19.23 4.60
N ASN A 135 1.51 19.13 3.41
CA ASN A 135 0.80 19.02 2.13
C ASN A 135 0.59 17.56 1.69
N GLY A 136 1.05 16.59 2.50
CA GLY A 136 0.93 15.16 2.20
C GLY A 136 -0.46 14.58 2.49
N PRO A 137 -0.81 13.45 1.87
CA PRO A 137 -2.13 12.83 2.07
C PRO A 137 -2.28 12.11 3.42
N ILE A 138 -1.16 11.87 4.14
CA ILE A 138 -1.15 11.17 5.43
C ILE A 138 -0.84 12.16 6.55
N PHE A 139 -1.87 12.53 7.31
CA PHE A 139 -1.72 13.41 8.48
C PHE A 139 -1.27 12.67 9.73
N THR A 140 -1.75 11.44 9.92
CA THR A 140 -1.42 10.61 11.08
C THR A 140 -1.11 9.21 10.58
N PRO A 141 0.15 8.77 10.72
CA PRO A 141 0.50 7.38 10.42
C PRO A 141 -0.34 6.40 11.24
N CYS A 142 -0.69 5.27 10.64
CA CYS A 142 -1.45 4.21 11.30
C CYS A 142 -0.85 2.85 10.97
N ILE A 143 -0.94 1.89 11.90
CA ILE A 143 -0.76 0.47 11.57
C ILE A 143 -2.03 0.00 10.84
N LEU A 144 -1.85 -0.84 9.82
CA LEU A 144 -2.93 -1.45 9.07
C LEU A 144 -3.14 -2.88 9.58
N LEU A 145 -4.28 -3.14 10.20
CA LEU A 145 -4.65 -4.47 10.70
C LEU A 145 -5.46 -5.20 9.62
N PRO A 146 -4.94 -6.29 9.04
CA PRO A 146 -5.64 -7.06 8.02
C PRO A 146 -6.74 -7.93 8.62
N GLU A 147 -7.91 -7.93 7.98
CA GLU A 147 -9.07 -8.77 8.28
C GLU A 147 -9.51 -9.46 6.99
N LYS A 148 -9.69 -10.79 7.02
CA LYS A 148 -10.24 -11.52 5.89
C LYS A 148 -11.70 -11.14 5.68
N GLY A 149 -12.09 -10.95 4.43
CA GLY A 149 -13.47 -10.73 4.04
C GLY A 149 -13.74 -11.24 2.64
N GLU A 150 -14.99 -11.06 2.22
CA GLU A 150 -15.44 -11.33 0.86
C GLU A 150 -16.14 -10.08 0.34
N MET A 151 -15.95 -9.77 -0.94
CA MET A 151 -16.61 -8.63 -1.60
C MET A 151 -17.09 -9.06 -2.98
N GLY A 152 -18.35 -8.81 -3.31
CA GLY A 152 -19.01 -9.25 -4.54
C GLY A 152 -20.29 -8.50 -4.83
#